data_AF-A0A7X7V7L3-F1
#
_entry.id   AF-A0A7X7V7L3-F1
#
_cell.length_a   1.000
_cell.length_b   1.000
_cell.length_c   1.000
_cell.angle_alpha   90.00
_cell.angle_beta   90.00
_cell.angle_gamma   90.00
#
_symmetry.space_group_name_H-M   'P 1'
#
loop_
_entity.id
_entity.type
_entity.pdbx_description
1 polymer ?
#
loop_
_entity_poly.entity_id
_entity_poly.type
_entity_poly.pdbx_seq_one_letter_code
_entity_poly.pdbx_strand_id
1 'polypeptide(L)' 'LIFHGRRCCHAKKPACGACPVAAKCPSFGIGPTDPVEAGRLVKTAEVAG' A
#
# COMPACT_ATOMS: atom_id res chain seq x y z
N LEU A 1 -13.74 -3.86 4.17
CA LEU A 1 -12.38 -3.72 3.57
C LEU A 1 -12.24 -2.57 2.55
N ILE A 2 -13.20 -1.63 2.46
CA ILE A 2 -13.12 -0.50 1.48
C ILE A 2 -11.92 0.43 1.78
N PHE A 3 -11.56 0.61 3.05
CA PHE A 3 -10.47 1.50 3.45
C PHE A 3 -9.08 0.99 3.08
N HIS A 4 -8.85 -0.33 3.05
CA HIS A 4 -7.53 -0.89 2.75
C HIS A 4 -7.09 -0.61 1.31
N GLY A 5 -8.00 -0.78 0.34
CA GLY A 5 -7.73 -0.47 -1.07
C GLY A 5 -7.44 1.02 -1.30
N ARG A 6 -8.15 1.91 -0.61
CA ARG A 6 -7.97 3.37 -0.77
C ARG A 6 -6.74 3.92 -0.06
N ARG A 7 -6.25 3.23 0.98
CA ARG A 7 -5.08 3.64 1.77
C ARG A 7 -3.79 2.97 1.30
N CYS A 8 -3.84 1.71 0.92
CA CYS A 8 -2.64 0.88 0.72
C CYS A 8 -2.68 0.12 -0.61
N CYS A 9 -3.78 -0.60 -0.89
CA CYS A 9 -3.88 -1.43 -2.09
C CYS A 9 -4.55 -0.66 -3.26
N HIS A 10 -3.92 0.44 -3.68
CA HIS A 10 -4.44 1.29 -4.76
C HIS A 10 -4.54 0.51 -6.06
N ALA A 11 -5.60 0.72 -6.83
CA ALA A 11 -5.86 -0.02 -8.07
C ALA A 11 -4.74 0.07 -9.12
N LYS A 12 -4.00 1.19 -9.18
CA LYS A 12 -2.92 1.40 -10.17
C LYS A 12 -1.52 1.14 -9.63
N LYS A 13 -1.24 1.48 -8.37
CA LYS A 13 0.09 1.35 -7.75
C LYS A 13 -0.04 1.04 -6.26
N PRO A 14 -0.25 -0.24 -5.88
CA PRO A 14 -0.41 -0.62 -4.49
C PRO A 14 0.92 -0.52 -3.74
N ALA A 15 0.85 -0.10 -2.48
CA ALA A 15 1.97 0.04 -1.57
C ALA A 15 2.35 -1.30 -0.93
N CYS A 16 2.74 -2.30 -1.73
CA CYS A 16 2.99 -3.67 -1.26
C CYS A 16 4.00 -3.72 -0.09
N GLY A 17 5.12 -3.01 -0.19
CA GLY A 17 6.17 -2.96 0.83
C GLY A 17 5.78 -2.32 2.16
N ALA A 18 4.68 -1.56 2.18
CA ALA A 18 4.14 -0.92 3.38
C ALA A 18 2.80 -1.55 3.81
N CYS A 19 2.40 -2.67 3.19
CA CYS A 19 1.12 -3.31 3.43
C CYS A 19 1.17 -4.16 4.70
N PRO A 20 0.29 -3.92 5.70
CA PRO A 20 0.29 -4.69 6.95
C PRO A 20 -0.11 -6.16 6.75
N VAL A 21 -0.71 -6.51 5.60
CA VAL A 21 -1.10 -7.89 5.27
C VAL A 21 -0.17 -8.51 4.21
N ALA A 22 0.97 -7.88 3.91
CA ALA A 22 1.93 -8.35 2.90
C ALA A 22 2.26 -9.84 3.02
N ALA A 23 2.56 -10.33 4.23
CA ALA A 23 2.91 -11.72 4.50
C ALA A 23 1.80 -12.74 4.20
N LYS A 24 0.54 -12.30 4.08
CA LYS A 24 -0.63 -13.14 3.81
C LYS A 24 -1.28 -12.83 2.46
N CYS A 25 -0.77 -11.85 1.73
CA CYS A 25 -1.39 -11.36 0.51
C CYS A 25 -0.96 -12.23 -0.69
N PRO A 26 -1.88 -12.92 -1.37
CA PRO A 26 -1.53 -13.74 -2.54
C PRO A 26 -1.10 -12.89 -3.76
N SER A 27 -1.39 -11.59 -3.74
CA SER A 27 -1.02 -10.64 -4.79
C SER A 27 0.13 -9.71 -4.38
N PHE A 28 0.88 -10.04 -3.33
CA PHE A 28 2.05 -9.26 -2.95
C PHE A 28 3.09 -9.21 -4.08
N GLY A 29 3.71 -8.06 -4.31
CA GLY A 29 4.74 -7.87 -5.33
C GLY A 29 4.26 -7.26 -6.66
N ILE A 30 2.96 -6.99 -6.81
CA ILE A 30 2.42 -6.27 -7.98
C ILE A 30 2.68 -4.75 -7.96
N GLY A 31 3.21 -4.24 -6.83
CA GLY A 31 3.64 -2.85 -6.65
C GLY A 31 4.97 -2.78 -5.90
N PRO A 32 5.51 -1.59 -5.60
CA PRO A 32 6.79 -1.46 -4.94
C PRO A 32 6.80 -2.22 -3.61
N THR A 33 7.81 -3.08 -3.45
CA THR A 33 8.06 -3.90 -2.26
C THR A 33 9.05 -3.24 -1.32
N ASP A 34 9.81 -2.25 -1.81
CA ASP A 34 10.67 -1.43 -0.98
C ASP A 34 9.81 -0.65 0.05
N PRO A 35 10.09 -0.76 1.35
CA PRO A 35 9.27 -0.15 2.39
C PRO A 35 9.30 1.38 2.34
N VAL A 36 10.39 2.00 1.85
CA VAL A 36 10.52 3.45 1.74
C VAL A 36 9.69 3.96 0.56
N GLU A 37 9.81 3.34 -0.62
CA GLU A 37 9.01 3.70 -1.78
C GLU A 37 7.53 3.42 -1.54
N ALA A 38 7.19 2.25 -1.00
CA ALA A 38 5.81 1.87 -0.72
C ALA A 38 5.18 2.76 0.37
N GLY A 39 5.95 3.14 1.40
CA GLY A 39 5.48 4.02 2.47
C GLY A 39 4.97 5.37 1.94
N ARG A 40 5.64 5.94 0.93
CA ARG A 40 5.22 7.19 0.27
C ARG A 40 3.89 7.09 -0.47
N LEU A 41 3.49 5.88 -0.84
CA LEU A 41 2.23 5.64 -1.54
C LEU A 41 1.06 5.43 -0.57
N VAL A 42 1.31 5.18 0.72
CA VAL A 42 0.24 4.95 1.70
C VAL A 42 -0.52 6.25 1.96
N LYS A 43 -1.84 6.24 1.73
CA LYS A 43 -2.73 7.37 2.01
C LYS A 43 -3.41 7.22 3.38
N THR A 44 -2.74 7.69 4.43
CA THR A 44 -3.39 8.06 5.69
C THR A 44 -4.01 9.45 5.55
N ALA A 45 -5.08 9.74 6.27
CA ALA A 45 -5.83 11.00 6.18
C ALA A 45 -5.03 12.28 6.55
N GLU A 46 -3.70 12.22 6.70
CA GLU A 46 -2.87 13.31 7.23
C GLU A 46 -1.66 13.68 6.35
N VAL A 47 -1.55 13.17 5.12
CA VAL A 47 -0.49 13.62 4.19
C VAL A 47 -1.11 14.17 2.90
N ALA A 48 -1.86 15.24 3.07
CA ALA A 48 -2.16 16.24 2.05
C ALA A 48 -1.95 17.61 2.69
N GLY A 49 -0.68 17.96 2.91
CA GLY A 49 -0.21 19.30 3.22
C GLY A 49 0.69 19.76 2.08
#